data_AF-A0A965XSR5-F1
#
_entry.id   AF-A0A965XSR5-F1
#
_cell.length_a   1.000
_cell.length_b   1.000
_cell.length_c   1.000
_cell.angle_alpha   90.00
_cell.angle_beta   90.00
_cell.angle_gamma   90.00
#
_symmetry.space_group_name_H-M   'P 1'
#
loop_
_entity.id
_entity.type
_entity.pdbx_description
1 polymer ?
#
loop_
_entity_poly.entity_id
_entity_poly.type
_entity_poly.pdbx_seq_one_letter_code
_entity_poly.pdbx_strand_id
1 'polypeptide(L)'
;MFGLLLIVFALQMITLGRTPFGDLPRSKFVLAVGLGIAAIGMATCFLPTLVRLPRIALFICFVPGGALLFLRMCFARDKLRSWAKYGGIFWQLIFGCGSVYALSMAIGLLLWKPNLLTKPVTALAVLLFGAAIFYLAVVLWTICRRYPEAERRPDGDVDLSTDQAILLLMGVFMLLLGSLLIPVSLGFIPFSPSAQLGLLMVIFAIQMLASGNTPVGIFPRSWAIIGVGLAFSALGIASCIIPNILVQPLTVLVGVLNVASGSIGLAKMRAQRSRRTDEQRKPALPILVRLFAAQLTLNFLAILFGVSMLVPGLVHG
;
A
#
# COMPACT_ATOMS: atom_id res chain seq x y z
N MET A 1 -2.95 13.99 2.35
CA MET A 1 -2.74 13.81 0.88
C MET A 1 -1.31 13.44 0.49
N PHE A 2 -0.28 14.28 0.73
CA PHE A 2 1.08 14.01 0.24
C PHE A 2 1.73 12.74 0.82
N GLY A 3 1.51 12.44 2.12
CA GLY A 3 2.02 11.22 2.75
C GLY A 3 1.46 9.93 2.13
N LEU A 4 0.17 9.92 1.77
CA LEU A 4 -0.48 8.77 1.12
C LEU A 4 0.15 8.47 -0.25
N LEU A 5 0.39 9.50 -1.08
CA LEU A 5 1.08 9.33 -2.36
C LEU A 5 2.47 8.72 -2.15
N LEU A 6 3.24 9.24 -1.19
CA LEU A 6 4.56 8.71 -0.85
C LEU A 6 4.54 7.22 -0.51
N ILE A 7 3.52 6.78 0.22
CA ILE A 7 3.38 5.37 0.61
C ILE A 7 3.02 4.50 -0.58
N VAL A 8 2.14 4.97 -1.47
CA VAL A 8 1.86 4.25 -2.72
C VAL A 8 3.13 4.08 -3.56
N PHE A 9 3.99 5.10 -3.63
CA PHE A 9 5.30 4.98 -4.30
C PHE A 9 6.24 4.02 -3.60
N ALA A 10 6.35 4.11 -2.28
CA ALA A 10 7.18 3.20 -1.50
C ALA A 10 6.73 1.75 -1.70
N LEU A 11 5.42 1.52 -1.71
CA LEU A 11 4.84 0.21 -1.99
C LEU A 11 5.20 -0.27 -3.39
N GLN A 12 5.13 0.58 -4.42
CA GLN A 12 5.55 0.22 -5.78
C GLN A 12 7.04 -0.18 -5.80
N MET A 13 7.92 0.55 -5.10
CA MET A 13 9.34 0.18 -5.00
C MET A 13 9.55 -1.15 -4.28
N ILE A 14 8.86 -1.36 -3.16
CA ILE A 14 8.97 -2.55 -2.32
C ILE A 14 8.40 -3.80 -3.02
N THR A 15 7.25 -3.67 -3.69
CA THR A 15 6.51 -4.80 -4.28
C THR A 15 6.94 -5.14 -5.71
N LEU A 16 7.18 -4.12 -6.55
CA LEU A 16 7.51 -4.32 -7.97
C LEU A 16 9.02 -4.20 -8.26
N GLY A 17 9.84 -3.78 -7.28
CA GLY A 17 11.27 -3.52 -7.47
C GLY A 17 11.58 -2.33 -8.40
N ARG A 18 10.55 -1.66 -8.92
CA ARG A 18 10.68 -0.54 -9.84
C ARG A 18 10.93 0.73 -9.04
N THR A 19 12.06 1.37 -9.29
CA THR A 19 12.35 2.70 -8.73
C THR A 19 11.77 3.78 -9.65
N PRO A 20 11.50 5.00 -9.16
CA PRO A 20 11.11 6.12 -10.02
C PRO A 20 12.16 6.42 -11.10
N PHE A 21 13.42 6.03 -10.87
CA PHE A 21 14.54 6.18 -11.80
C PHE A 21 14.74 4.96 -12.72
N GLY A 22 13.77 4.03 -12.76
CA GLY A 22 13.75 2.92 -13.70
C GLY A 22 13.87 1.52 -13.07
N ASP A 23 14.13 0.56 -13.96
CA ASP A 23 14.10 -0.88 -13.69
C ASP A 23 15.41 -1.29 -13.04
N LEU A 24 15.50 -1.17 -11.72
CA LEU A 24 16.53 -1.85 -10.96
C LEU A 24 16.02 -3.25 -10.57
N PRO A 25 16.87 -4.28 -10.61
CA PRO A 25 16.51 -5.57 -10.02
C PRO A 25 16.20 -5.38 -8.54
N ARG A 26 15.29 -6.22 -8.01
CA ARG A 26 14.86 -6.16 -6.61
C ARG A 26 16.06 -6.44 -5.70
N SER A 27 16.69 -5.39 -5.19
CA SER A 27 17.89 -5.46 -4.36
C SER A 27 17.58 -5.02 -2.93
N LYS A 28 18.40 -5.48 -1.97
CA LYS A 28 18.29 -5.09 -0.55
C LYS A 28 18.34 -3.57 -0.37
N PHE A 29 19.09 -2.87 -1.22
CA PHE A 29 19.19 -1.41 -1.23
C PHE A 29 17.86 -0.76 -1.65
N VAL A 30 17.23 -1.22 -2.75
CA VAL A 30 15.94 -0.70 -3.22
C VAL A 30 14.84 -0.94 -2.17
N LEU A 31 14.86 -2.10 -1.50
CA LEU A 31 13.96 -2.40 -0.41
C LEU A 31 14.14 -1.45 0.79
N ALA A 32 15.38 -1.19 1.20
CA ALA A 32 15.70 -0.29 2.32
C ALA A 32 15.30 1.15 2.02
N VAL A 33 15.59 1.65 0.81
CA VAL A 33 15.17 2.99 0.36
C VAL A 33 13.65 3.08 0.30
N GLY A 34 12.97 2.06 -0.24
CA GLY A 34 11.51 1.98 -0.25
C GLY A 34 10.92 2.04 1.16
N LEU A 35 11.51 1.32 2.11
CA LEU A 35 11.07 1.32 3.51
C LEU A 35 11.28 2.67 4.19
N GLY A 36 12.40 3.35 3.90
CA GLY A 36 12.65 4.71 4.38
C GLY A 36 11.65 5.72 3.85
N ILE A 37 11.36 5.68 2.54
CA ILE A 37 10.32 6.53 1.92
C ILE A 37 8.95 6.21 2.52
N ALA A 38 8.62 4.94 2.73
CA ALA A 38 7.38 4.55 3.40
C ALA A 38 7.27 5.17 4.80
N ALA A 39 8.31 5.04 5.64
CA ALA A 39 8.33 5.58 7.00
C ALA A 39 8.14 7.12 7.01
N ILE A 40 8.80 7.84 6.10
CA ILE A 40 8.62 9.29 5.94
C ILE A 40 7.18 9.60 5.52
N GLY A 41 6.61 8.82 4.60
CA GLY A 41 5.22 8.94 4.16
C GLY A 41 4.22 8.73 5.30
N MET A 42 4.45 7.73 6.15
CA MET A 42 3.61 7.44 7.32
C MET A 42 3.69 8.55 8.36
N ALA A 43 4.92 8.95 8.74
CA ALA A 43 5.15 10.02 9.71
C ALA A 43 4.50 11.34 9.26
N THR A 44 4.60 11.68 7.98
CA THR A 44 3.97 12.89 7.42
C THR A 44 2.45 12.80 7.30
N CYS A 45 1.89 11.58 7.24
CA CYS A 45 0.44 11.39 7.31
C CYS A 45 -0.08 11.58 8.74
N PHE A 46 0.69 11.19 9.76
CA PHE A 46 0.29 11.31 11.16
C PHE A 46 0.58 12.70 11.75
N LEU A 47 1.66 13.34 11.29
CA LEU A 47 2.13 14.64 11.75
C LEU A 47 1.88 15.72 10.68
N PRO A 48 0.79 16.51 10.79
CA PRO A 48 0.45 17.53 9.80
C PRO A 48 1.46 18.70 9.73
N THR A 49 2.43 18.77 10.64
CA THR A 49 3.46 19.82 10.71
C THR A 49 4.61 19.62 9.71
N LEU A 50 4.81 18.41 9.18
CA LEU A 50 5.98 18.04 8.36
C LEU A 50 5.77 18.22 6.84
N VAL A 51 4.97 19.18 6.38
CA VAL A 51 4.55 19.31 4.96
C VAL A 51 5.67 19.56 3.95
N ARG A 52 6.85 20.04 4.37
CA ARG A 52 7.96 20.43 3.47
C ARG A 52 8.76 19.23 2.95
N LEU A 53 9.05 18.26 3.82
CA LEU A 53 9.78 17.04 3.49
C LEU A 53 9.10 16.15 2.42
N PRO A 54 7.81 15.79 2.54
CA PRO A 54 7.14 14.94 1.56
C PRO A 54 6.97 15.64 0.22
N ARG A 55 6.84 16.98 0.20
CA ARG A 55 6.78 17.75 -1.04
C ARG A 55 8.09 17.68 -1.83
N ILE A 56 9.24 17.80 -1.16
CA ILE A 56 10.57 17.67 -1.79
C ILE A 56 10.79 16.23 -2.26
N ALA A 57 10.45 15.24 -1.44
CA ALA A 57 10.56 13.82 -1.81
C ALA A 57 9.66 13.47 -3.01
N LEU A 58 8.41 13.94 -3.03
CA LEU A 58 7.51 13.77 -4.17
C LEU A 58 8.03 14.48 -5.41
N PHE A 59 8.59 15.69 -5.29
CA PHE A 59 9.19 16.40 -6.41
C PHE A 59 10.34 15.58 -7.03
N ILE A 60 11.26 15.10 -6.19
CA ILE A 60 12.41 14.29 -6.60
C ILE A 60 11.98 12.92 -7.18
N CYS A 61 10.84 12.38 -6.74
CA CYS A 61 10.31 11.13 -7.31
C CYS A 61 9.56 11.36 -8.63
N PHE A 62 8.69 12.38 -8.69
CA PHE A 62 7.81 12.61 -9.84
C PHE A 62 8.52 13.28 -11.02
N VAL A 63 9.31 14.33 -10.79
CA VAL A 63 9.90 15.12 -11.89
C VAL A 63 11.08 14.39 -12.54
N PRO A 64 12.14 14.01 -11.80
CA PRO A 64 13.22 13.21 -12.35
C PRO A 64 12.74 11.83 -12.81
N GLY A 65 11.86 11.18 -12.03
CA GLY A 65 11.39 9.84 -12.37
C GLY A 65 10.54 9.80 -13.63
N GLY A 66 9.55 10.70 -13.74
CA GLY A 66 8.73 10.87 -14.94
C GLY A 66 9.59 11.24 -16.16
N ALA A 67 10.52 12.18 -16.00
CA ALA A 67 11.43 12.59 -17.07
C ALA A 67 12.34 11.44 -17.52
N LEU A 68 12.89 10.65 -16.61
CA LEU A 68 13.79 9.54 -16.93
C LEU A 68 13.04 8.36 -17.56
N LEU A 69 11.84 8.04 -17.07
CA LEU A 69 10.95 7.04 -17.69
C LEU A 69 10.56 7.45 -19.11
N PHE A 70 10.24 8.73 -19.32
CA PHE A 70 9.96 9.29 -20.64
C PHE A 70 11.18 9.23 -21.56
N LEU A 71 12.35 9.67 -21.07
CA LEU A 71 13.61 9.63 -21.83
C LEU A 71 13.96 8.20 -22.23
N ARG A 72 13.80 7.25 -21.31
CA ARG A 72 14.08 5.83 -21.55
C ARG A 72 13.11 5.23 -22.55
N MET A 73 11.84 5.66 -22.53
CA MET A 73 10.88 5.29 -23.57
C MET A 73 11.33 5.82 -24.94
N CYS A 74 11.73 7.09 -25.04
CA CYS A 74 12.25 7.69 -26.28
C CYS A 74 13.57 7.05 -26.77
N PHE A 75 14.46 6.64 -25.85
CA PHE A 75 15.78 6.08 -26.19
C PHE A 75 15.78 4.56 -26.39
N ALA A 76 14.84 3.81 -25.84
CA ALA A 76 14.69 2.37 -26.08
C ALA A 76 14.07 2.10 -27.46
N ARG A 77 14.80 2.49 -28.51
CA ARG A 77 14.37 2.40 -29.92
C ARG A 77 13.96 0.98 -30.32
N ASP A 78 14.52 -0.07 -29.71
CA ASP A 78 14.16 -1.46 -30.00
C ASP A 78 12.77 -1.86 -29.47
N LYS A 79 12.36 -1.36 -28.29
CA LYS A 79 11.00 -1.59 -27.74
C LYS A 79 9.95 -0.75 -28.48
N LEU A 80 10.23 0.52 -28.72
CA LEU A 80 9.32 1.39 -29.48
C LEU A 80 9.15 0.91 -30.93
N ARG A 81 10.23 0.48 -31.61
CA ARG A 81 10.13 -0.07 -32.97
C ARG A 81 9.41 -1.40 -33.03
N SER A 82 9.62 -2.30 -32.07
CA SER A 82 8.86 -3.55 -32.01
C SER A 82 7.37 -3.27 -31.79
N TRP A 83 7.02 -2.39 -30.85
CA TRP A 83 5.62 -1.99 -30.61
C TRP A 83 4.99 -1.26 -31.80
N ALA A 84 5.75 -0.41 -32.51
CA ALA A 84 5.31 0.24 -33.73
C ALA A 84 5.13 -0.75 -34.90
N LYS A 85 5.95 -1.81 -34.97
CA LYS A 85 5.83 -2.88 -35.98
C LYS A 85 4.61 -3.77 -35.77
N TYR A 86 4.23 -4.06 -34.52
CA TYR A 86 3.07 -4.92 -34.23
C TYR A 86 1.72 -4.24 -34.51
N GLY A 87 1.67 -2.90 -34.52
CA GLY A 87 0.49 -2.12 -34.92
C GLY A 87 -0.74 -2.28 -34.00
N GLY A 88 -1.63 -1.29 -33.98
CA GLY A 88 -2.90 -1.36 -33.24
C GLY A 88 -2.79 -1.06 -31.74
N ILE A 89 -3.07 -2.06 -30.88
CA ILE A 89 -3.23 -1.90 -29.42
C ILE A 89 -1.93 -1.42 -28.75
N PHE A 90 -0.76 -1.75 -29.32
CA PHE A 90 0.53 -1.26 -28.81
C PHE A 90 0.73 0.25 -28.99
N TRP A 91 0.03 0.89 -29.94
CA TRP A 91 0.04 2.35 -30.08
C TRP A 91 -0.74 3.04 -28.96
N GLN A 92 -1.84 2.43 -28.49
CA GLN A 92 -2.57 2.89 -27.31
C GLN A 92 -1.73 2.77 -26.04
N LEU A 93 -0.88 1.74 -25.95
CA LEU A 93 0.08 1.58 -24.85
C LEU A 93 1.15 2.69 -24.86
N ILE A 94 1.67 3.04 -26.04
CA ILE A 94 2.64 4.13 -26.19
C ILE A 94 2.03 5.46 -25.75
N PHE A 95 0.82 5.75 -26.22
CA PHE A 95 0.12 7.00 -25.87
C PHE A 95 -0.27 7.04 -24.39
N GLY A 96 -0.74 5.92 -23.83
CA GLY A 96 -1.05 5.79 -22.41
C GLY A 96 0.17 6.02 -21.51
N CYS A 97 1.28 5.35 -21.80
CA CYS A 97 2.53 5.54 -21.05
C CYS A 97 3.07 6.97 -21.17
N GLY A 98 3.10 7.52 -22.40
CA GLY A 98 3.56 8.89 -22.64
C GLY A 98 2.72 9.92 -21.89
N SER A 99 1.39 9.75 -21.89
CA SER A 99 0.46 10.60 -21.16
C SER A 99 0.70 10.53 -19.64
N VAL A 100 0.84 9.34 -19.07
CA VAL A 100 1.12 9.16 -17.63
C VAL A 100 2.45 9.81 -17.24
N TYR A 101 3.50 9.68 -18.05
CA TYR A 101 4.80 10.31 -17.76
C TYR A 101 4.76 11.83 -17.90
N ALA A 102 4.05 12.36 -18.89
CA ALA A 102 3.88 13.82 -19.05
C ALA A 102 3.06 14.42 -17.91
N LEU A 103 1.95 13.78 -17.52
CA LEU A 103 1.11 14.20 -16.39
C LEU A 103 1.86 14.09 -15.06
N SER A 104 2.70 13.07 -14.86
CA SER A 104 3.51 12.93 -13.63
C SER A 104 4.53 14.06 -13.51
N MET A 105 5.21 14.42 -14.61
CA MET A 105 6.14 15.54 -14.65
C MET A 105 5.43 16.88 -14.41
N ALA A 106 4.24 17.07 -14.99
CA ALA A 106 3.40 18.24 -14.78
C ALA A 106 2.95 18.38 -13.31
N ILE A 107 2.50 17.29 -12.68
CA ILE A 107 2.12 17.27 -11.26
C ILE A 107 3.32 17.60 -10.38
N GLY A 108 4.48 17.01 -10.65
CA GLY A 108 5.71 17.29 -9.93
C GLY A 108 6.13 18.77 -10.03
N LEU A 109 6.00 19.38 -11.21
CA LEU A 109 6.27 20.81 -11.38
C LEU A 109 5.24 21.69 -10.66
N LEU A 110 3.97 21.28 -10.66
CA LEU A 110 2.89 21.95 -9.94
C LEU A 110 3.13 21.91 -8.41
N LEU A 111 3.61 20.78 -7.88
CA LEU A 111 4.03 20.63 -6.48
C LEU A 111 5.13 21.62 -6.06
N TRP A 112 5.99 22.06 -6.99
CA TRP A 112 7.12 22.98 -6.72
C TRP A 112 6.71 24.45 -6.69
N LYS A 113 5.74 24.88 -7.51
CA LYS A 113 5.29 26.29 -7.57
C LYS A 113 3.90 26.48 -6.93
N PRO A 114 3.81 26.76 -5.61
CA PRO A 114 2.54 26.96 -4.93
C PRO A 114 1.75 28.21 -5.38
N ASN A 115 2.37 29.15 -6.11
CA ASN A 115 1.72 30.36 -6.60
C ASN A 115 0.86 30.15 -7.86
N LEU A 116 1.03 29.06 -8.61
CA LEU A 116 0.17 28.67 -9.74
C LEU A 116 -1.00 27.76 -9.30
N LEU A 117 -1.11 27.54 -7.99
CA LEU A 117 -1.88 26.46 -7.38
C LEU A 117 -3.28 26.92 -6.98
N THR A 118 -4.13 27.24 -7.95
CA THR A 118 -5.57 27.33 -7.64
C THR A 118 -6.05 25.92 -7.31
N LYS A 119 -6.71 25.74 -6.15
CA LYS A 119 -7.29 24.46 -5.69
C LYS A 119 -7.96 23.62 -6.80
N PRO A 120 -8.74 24.18 -7.75
CA PRO A 120 -9.35 23.39 -8.84
C PRO A 120 -8.33 22.83 -9.85
N VAL A 121 -7.25 23.55 -10.16
CA VAL A 121 -6.25 23.12 -11.17
C VAL A 121 -5.49 21.88 -10.68
N THR A 122 -5.16 21.83 -9.39
CA THR A 122 -4.50 20.65 -8.81
C THR A 122 -5.43 19.46 -8.76
N ALA A 123 -6.70 19.67 -8.41
CA ALA A 123 -7.71 18.62 -8.41
C ALA A 123 -7.90 18.04 -9.83
N LEU A 124 -8.03 18.90 -10.84
CA LEU A 124 -8.17 18.49 -12.23
C LEU A 124 -6.94 17.71 -12.72
N ALA A 125 -5.72 18.20 -12.43
CA ALA A 125 -4.49 17.52 -12.82
C ALA A 125 -4.36 16.11 -12.20
N VAL A 126 -4.69 15.97 -10.92
CA VAL A 126 -4.69 14.67 -10.23
C VAL A 126 -5.77 13.73 -10.80
N LEU A 127 -6.94 14.27 -11.15
CA LEU A 127 -8.05 13.49 -11.73
C LEU A 127 -7.69 12.98 -13.14
N LEU A 128 -7.10 13.84 -13.98
CA LEU A 128 -6.58 13.45 -15.30
C LEU A 128 -5.47 12.41 -15.19
N PHE A 129 -4.56 12.55 -14.23
CA PHE A 129 -3.51 11.56 -13.98
C PHE A 129 -4.07 10.21 -13.54
N GLY A 130 -5.07 10.21 -12.65
CA GLY A 130 -5.78 9.00 -12.23
C GLY A 130 -6.49 8.32 -13.42
N ALA A 131 -7.18 9.10 -14.26
CA ALA A 131 -7.84 8.59 -15.46
C ALA A 131 -6.83 7.98 -16.46
N ALA A 132 -5.66 8.60 -16.63
CA ALA A 132 -4.60 8.09 -17.49
C ALA A 132 -4.02 6.75 -16.98
N ILE A 133 -3.79 6.62 -15.66
CA ILE A 133 -3.34 5.36 -15.06
C ILE A 133 -4.41 4.27 -15.22
N PHE A 134 -5.68 4.59 -15.01
CA PHE A 134 -6.78 3.64 -15.17
C PHE A 134 -6.88 3.15 -16.62
N TYR A 135 -6.80 4.06 -17.59
CA TYR A 135 -6.76 3.72 -19.01
C TYR A 135 -5.58 2.79 -19.32
N LEU A 136 -4.37 3.14 -18.83
CA LEU A 136 -3.18 2.30 -19.02
C LEU A 136 -3.36 0.90 -18.42
N ALA A 137 -3.95 0.80 -17.24
CA ALA A 137 -4.24 -0.48 -16.60
C ALA A 137 -5.21 -1.35 -17.42
N VAL A 138 -6.25 -0.76 -18.01
CA VAL A 138 -7.20 -1.47 -18.87
C VAL A 138 -6.53 -1.97 -20.16
N VAL A 139 -5.70 -1.12 -20.78
CA VAL A 139 -4.92 -1.51 -21.97
C VAL A 139 -3.95 -2.64 -21.63
N LEU A 140 -3.22 -2.53 -20.51
CA LEU A 140 -2.29 -3.57 -20.06
C LEU A 140 -3.01 -4.89 -19.75
N TRP A 141 -4.15 -4.82 -19.06
CA TRP A 141 -4.98 -5.98 -18.75
C TRP A 141 -5.46 -6.69 -20.03
N THR A 142 -5.87 -5.91 -21.04
CA THR A 142 -6.28 -6.44 -22.35
C THR A 142 -5.11 -7.13 -23.06
N ILE A 143 -3.90 -6.56 -22.97
CA ILE A 143 -2.70 -7.12 -23.59
C ILE A 143 -2.26 -8.40 -22.86
N CYS A 144 -2.14 -8.40 -21.52
CA CYS A 144 -1.75 -9.59 -20.75
C CYS A 144 -2.75 -10.73 -20.94
N ARG A 145 -4.05 -10.43 -21.06
CA ARG A 145 -5.06 -11.46 -21.34
C ARG A 145 -4.96 -12.06 -22.73
N ARG A 146 -4.47 -11.31 -23.72
CA ARG A 146 -4.27 -11.79 -25.11
C ARG A 146 -2.89 -12.41 -25.33
N TYR A 147 -1.90 -12.03 -24.54
CA TYR A 147 -0.50 -12.46 -24.66
C TYR A 147 0.09 -12.81 -23.28
N PRO A 148 -0.28 -13.96 -22.69
CA PRO A 148 0.18 -14.36 -21.37
C PRO A 148 1.70 -14.62 -21.28
N GLU A 149 2.37 -14.89 -22.41
CA GLU A 149 3.81 -15.20 -22.46
C GLU A 149 4.74 -14.00 -22.23
N ALA A 150 4.22 -12.77 -22.24
CA ALA A 150 5.01 -11.55 -22.01
C ALA A 150 5.18 -11.23 -20.51
N GLU A 151 4.47 -11.91 -19.62
CA GLU A 151 4.47 -11.63 -18.18
C GLU A 151 5.64 -12.34 -17.48
N ARG A 152 6.88 -11.99 -17.87
CA ARG A 152 8.07 -12.37 -17.09
C ARG A 152 8.12 -11.52 -15.83
N ARG A 153 7.92 -12.17 -14.67
CA ARG A 153 8.21 -11.56 -13.37
C ARG A 153 9.67 -11.08 -13.38
N PRO A 154 9.96 -9.84 -12.93
CA PRO A 154 11.33 -9.38 -12.83
C PRO A 154 12.05 -10.25 -11.79
N ASP A 155 12.96 -11.10 -12.26
CA ASP A 155 13.90 -11.83 -11.42
C ASP A 155 14.71 -10.83 -10.61
N GLY A 156 14.65 -10.95 -9.29
CA GLY A 156 15.37 -10.10 -8.35
C GLY A 156 16.03 -10.98 -7.30
N ASP A 157 17.21 -10.55 -6.85
CA ASP A 157 18.07 -11.24 -5.88
C ASP A 157 17.45 -11.36 -4.46
N VAL A 158 16.27 -10.78 -4.26
CA VAL A 158 15.51 -10.81 -3.00
C VAL A 158 14.20 -11.58 -3.19
N ASP A 159 14.17 -12.81 -2.70
CA ASP A 159 13.02 -13.71 -2.73
C ASP A 159 12.00 -13.41 -1.61
N LEU A 160 11.58 -12.14 -1.51
CA LEU A 160 10.48 -11.73 -0.63
C LEU A 160 9.16 -11.78 -1.39
N SER A 161 8.22 -12.62 -0.95
CA SER A 161 6.86 -12.61 -1.49
C SER A 161 6.23 -11.22 -1.31
N THR A 162 5.36 -10.80 -2.23
CA THR A 162 4.59 -9.55 -2.14
C THR A 162 3.87 -9.45 -0.78
N ASP A 163 3.37 -10.57 -0.26
CA ASP A 163 2.75 -10.64 1.06
C ASP A 163 3.73 -10.32 2.19
N GLN A 164 4.94 -10.89 2.15
CA GLN A 164 5.98 -10.62 3.15
C GLN A 164 6.42 -9.15 3.10
N ALA A 165 6.50 -8.57 1.90
CA ALA A 165 6.87 -7.18 1.72
C ALA A 165 5.80 -6.22 2.27
N ILE A 166 4.52 -6.54 2.10
CA ILE A 166 3.41 -5.77 2.68
C ILE A 166 3.32 -6.00 4.20
N LEU A 167 3.59 -7.21 4.70
CA LEU A 167 3.68 -7.49 6.14
C LEU A 167 4.83 -6.71 6.79
N LEU A 168 5.98 -6.60 6.14
CA LEU A 168 7.09 -5.77 6.59
C LEU A 168 6.68 -4.29 6.67
N LEU A 169 5.97 -3.80 5.65
CA LEU A 169 5.42 -2.44 5.62
C LEU A 169 4.44 -2.20 6.78
N MET A 170 3.56 -3.17 7.07
CA MET A 170 2.66 -3.15 8.22
C MET A 170 3.41 -3.15 9.55
N GLY A 171 4.50 -3.91 9.65
CA GLY A 171 5.38 -3.91 10.81
C GLY A 171 5.99 -2.52 11.07
N VAL A 172 6.51 -1.86 10.03
CA VAL A 172 7.02 -0.49 10.13
C VAL A 172 5.91 0.50 10.50
N PHE A 173 4.73 0.36 9.90
CA PHE A 173 3.56 1.16 10.25
C PHE A 173 3.21 1.04 11.73
N MET A 174 3.13 -0.19 12.26
CA MET A 174 2.78 -0.42 13.66
C MET A 174 3.87 0.08 14.62
N LEU A 175 5.15 -0.08 14.27
CA LEU A 175 6.27 0.38 15.09
C LEU A 175 6.33 1.91 15.14
N LEU A 176 6.07 2.57 14.01
CA LEU A 176 6.01 4.02 13.91
C LEU A 176 4.78 4.58 14.63
N LEU A 177 3.64 3.90 14.54
CA LEU A 177 2.44 4.27 15.28
C LEU A 177 2.66 4.14 16.79
N GLY A 178 3.20 3.01 17.25
CA GLY A 178 3.46 2.77 18.67
C GLY A 178 4.48 3.75 19.26
N SER A 179 5.55 4.06 18.53
CA SER A 179 6.54 5.05 18.98
C SER A 179 5.96 6.47 19.01
N LEU A 180 5.07 6.82 18.08
CA LEU A 180 4.44 8.13 18.03
C LEU A 180 3.30 8.29 19.03
N LEU A 181 2.65 7.20 19.44
CA LEU A 181 1.55 7.26 20.41
C LEU A 181 2.02 7.68 21.80
N ILE A 182 3.27 7.37 22.18
CA ILE A 182 3.88 7.78 23.45
C ILE A 182 3.91 9.32 23.61
N PRO A 183 4.53 10.10 22.69
CA PRO A 183 4.54 11.56 22.80
C PRO A 183 3.18 12.20 22.56
N VAL A 184 2.28 11.54 21.81
CA VAL A 184 0.90 12.02 21.60
C VAL A 184 0.08 11.90 22.88
N SER A 185 0.17 10.78 23.60
CA SER A 185 -0.48 10.57 24.89
C SER A 185 0.02 11.56 25.95
N LEU A 186 1.29 11.96 25.86
CA LEU A 186 1.89 13.01 26.69
C LEU A 186 1.52 14.45 26.25
N GLY A 187 0.77 14.62 25.16
CA GLY A 187 0.30 15.92 24.66
C GLY A 187 1.34 16.76 23.92
N PHE A 188 2.52 16.22 23.56
CA PHE A 188 3.60 17.01 22.96
C PHE A 188 3.42 17.29 21.46
N ILE A 189 2.64 16.48 20.73
CA ILE A 189 2.61 16.51 19.25
C ILE A 189 1.18 16.33 18.70
N PRO A 190 0.74 17.13 17.71
CA PRO A 190 -0.57 16.96 17.08
C PRO A 190 -0.65 15.66 16.26
N PHE A 191 -1.69 14.87 16.51
CA PHE A 191 -1.92 13.58 15.86
C PHE A 191 -3.20 13.60 15.01
N SER A 192 -3.17 12.88 13.87
CA SER A 192 -4.34 12.72 12.99
C SER A 192 -4.88 11.28 12.99
N PRO A 193 -5.91 10.97 13.81
CA PRO A 193 -6.54 9.64 13.83
C PRO A 193 -7.14 9.23 12.48
N SER A 194 -7.67 10.20 11.71
CA SER A 194 -8.25 9.96 10.39
C SER A 194 -7.25 9.42 9.38
N ALA A 195 -6.00 9.93 9.43
CA ALA A 195 -4.94 9.49 8.55
C ALA A 195 -4.39 8.11 8.94
N GLN A 196 -4.31 7.82 10.25
CA GLN A 196 -3.93 6.49 10.74
C GLN A 196 -4.89 5.41 10.22
N LEU A 197 -6.19 5.58 10.49
CA LEU A 197 -7.20 4.62 10.06
C LEU A 197 -7.29 4.55 8.54
N GLY A 198 -7.26 5.70 7.86
CA GLY A 198 -7.30 5.74 6.40
C GLY A 198 -6.14 5.01 5.75
N LEU A 199 -4.94 5.16 6.30
CA LEU A 199 -3.76 4.49 5.79
C LEU A 199 -3.79 2.98 6.03
N LEU A 200 -4.22 2.54 7.21
CA LEU A 200 -4.43 1.13 7.52
C LEU A 200 -5.40 0.49 6.52
N MET A 201 -6.50 1.17 6.21
CA MET A 201 -7.50 0.72 5.24
C MET A 201 -6.92 0.59 3.82
N VAL A 202 -6.06 1.52 3.41
CA VAL A 202 -5.37 1.42 2.12
C VAL A 202 -4.41 0.23 2.08
N ILE A 203 -3.69 -0.05 3.18
CA ILE A 203 -2.80 -1.22 3.21
C ILE A 203 -3.61 -2.52 3.15
N PHE A 204 -4.75 -2.62 3.86
CA PHE A 204 -5.65 -3.77 3.72
C PHE A 204 -6.24 -3.91 2.32
N ALA A 205 -6.61 -2.80 1.68
CA ALA A 205 -7.08 -2.81 0.30
C ALA A 205 -6.03 -3.39 -0.66
N ILE A 206 -4.77 -3.00 -0.49
CA ILE A 206 -3.66 -3.51 -1.28
C ILE A 206 -3.50 -5.02 -1.08
N GLN A 207 -3.54 -5.51 0.17
CA GLN A 207 -3.45 -6.96 0.45
C GLN A 207 -4.58 -7.74 -0.21
N MET A 208 -5.81 -7.23 -0.12
CA MET A 208 -6.98 -7.87 -0.75
C MET A 208 -6.86 -7.90 -2.28
N LEU A 209 -6.39 -6.82 -2.90
CA LEU A 209 -6.27 -6.72 -4.35
C LEU A 209 -5.08 -7.50 -4.91
N ALA A 210 -3.94 -7.52 -4.18
CA ALA A 210 -2.71 -8.14 -4.63
C ALA A 210 -2.69 -9.65 -4.41
N SER A 211 -3.11 -10.12 -3.22
CA SER A 211 -3.00 -11.53 -2.83
C SER A 211 -4.33 -12.19 -2.44
N GLY A 212 -5.44 -11.46 -2.44
CA GLY A 212 -6.73 -11.99 -1.97
C GLY A 212 -6.78 -12.16 -0.45
N ASN A 213 -5.73 -11.75 0.26
CA ASN A 213 -5.66 -11.78 1.71
C ASN A 213 -6.55 -10.67 2.27
N THR A 214 -7.59 -11.07 2.99
CA THR A 214 -8.43 -10.14 3.75
C THR A 214 -7.97 -10.11 5.21
N PRO A 215 -8.31 -9.06 5.97
CA PRO A 215 -8.00 -8.99 7.41
C PRO A 215 -8.55 -10.20 8.19
N VAL A 216 -9.66 -10.78 7.72
CA VAL A 216 -10.41 -11.86 8.35
C VAL A 216 -9.84 -13.25 7.99
N GLY A 217 -9.18 -13.37 6.83
CA GLY A 217 -8.62 -14.62 6.35
C GLY A 217 -8.17 -14.60 4.90
N ILE A 218 -7.52 -15.69 4.49
CA ILE A 218 -7.07 -15.93 3.12
C ILE A 218 -8.29 -16.35 2.30
N PHE A 219 -8.62 -15.58 1.26
CA PHE A 219 -9.68 -15.92 0.32
C PHE A 219 -9.12 -15.92 -1.12
N PRO A 220 -9.60 -16.83 -2.00
CA PRO A 220 -9.16 -16.85 -3.39
C PRO A 220 -9.61 -15.56 -4.08
N ARG A 221 -8.70 -14.95 -4.87
CA ARG A 221 -8.95 -13.70 -5.59
C ARG A 221 -10.20 -13.83 -6.48
N SER A 222 -11.31 -13.31 -5.99
CA SER A 222 -12.61 -13.27 -6.68
C SER A 222 -13.00 -11.83 -6.98
N TRP A 223 -13.91 -11.63 -7.93
CA TRP A 223 -14.44 -10.30 -8.24
C TRP A 223 -15.06 -9.60 -7.02
N ALA A 224 -15.65 -10.36 -6.10
CA ALA A 224 -16.19 -9.83 -4.86
C ALA A 224 -15.10 -9.21 -3.97
N ILE A 225 -13.97 -9.91 -3.78
CA ILE A 225 -12.83 -9.40 -3.00
C ILE A 225 -12.21 -8.19 -3.68
N ILE A 226 -12.16 -8.16 -5.02
CA ILE A 226 -11.71 -6.98 -5.76
C ILE A 226 -12.63 -5.79 -5.47
N GLY A 227 -13.95 -5.97 -5.50
CA GLY A 227 -14.92 -4.94 -5.16
C GLY A 227 -14.77 -4.43 -3.72
N VAL A 228 -14.60 -5.34 -2.75
CA VAL A 228 -14.36 -4.99 -1.34
C VAL A 228 -13.03 -4.26 -1.17
N GLY A 229 -11.96 -4.71 -1.83
CA GLY A 229 -10.67 -4.04 -1.83
C GLY A 229 -10.73 -2.62 -2.38
N LEU A 230 -11.46 -2.41 -3.49
CA LEU A 230 -11.70 -1.08 -4.04
C LEU A 230 -12.50 -0.19 -3.08
N ALA A 231 -13.52 -0.73 -2.41
CA ALA A 231 -14.28 0.00 -1.40
C ALA A 231 -13.39 0.43 -0.22
N PHE A 232 -12.53 -0.47 0.28
CA PHE A 232 -11.57 -0.16 1.35
C PHE A 232 -10.56 0.91 0.91
N SER A 233 -10.09 0.86 -0.33
CA SER A 233 -9.19 1.87 -0.90
C SER A 233 -9.87 3.23 -0.96
N ALA A 234 -11.10 3.30 -1.46
CA ALA A 234 -11.88 4.53 -1.54
C ALA A 234 -12.12 5.14 -0.15
N LEU A 235 -12.53 4.30 0.81
CA LEU A 235 -12.77 4.71 2.20
C LEU A 235 -11.47 5.23 2.86
N GLY A 236 -10.36 4.53 2.66
CA GLY A 236 -9.06 4.90 3.20
C GLY A 236 -8.50 6.19 2.60
N ILE A 237 -8.61 6.37 1.29
CA ILE A 237 -8.21 7.59 0.59
C ILE A 237 -9.08 8.77 1.06
N ALA A 238 -10.40 8.60 1.12
CA ALA A 238 -11.32 9.63 1.59
C ALA A 238 -11.00 10.06 3.03
N SER A 239 -10.73 9.10 3.93
CA SER A 239 -10.35 9.39 5.32
C SER A 239 -9.02 10.14 5.45
N CYS A 240 -8.06 9.87 4.57
CA CYS A 240 -6.78 10.59 4.52
C CYS A 240 -6.86 12.00 3.91
N ILE A 241 -7.97 12.31 3.22
CA ILE A 241 -8.21 13.61 2.57
C ILE A 241 -9.09 14.49 3.43
N ILE A 242 -10.20 13.94 3.93
CA ILE A 242 -11.22 14.68 4.66
C ILE A 242 -11.14 14.25 6.14
N PRO A 243 -10.44 15.03 6.99
CA PRO A 243 -10.29 14.68 8.39
C PRO A 243 -11.66 14.71 9.10
N ASN A 244 -11.77 13.95 10.19
CA ASN A 244 -12.88 13.94 11.15
C ASN A 244 -14.26 13.41 10.67
N ILE A 245 -14.53 13.29 9.36
CA ILE A 245 -15.83 12.76 8.89
C ILE A 245 -15.89 11.23 9.01
N LEU A 246 -14.81 10.57 8.62
CA LEU A 246 -14.79 9.12 8.45
C LEU A 246 -14.21 8.37 9.67
N VAL A 247 -13.78 9.09 10.71
CA VAL A 247 -13.10 8.49 11.87
C VAL A 247 -13.97 7.46 12.55
N GLN A 248 -15.19 7.83 12.96
CA GLN A 248 -16.10 6.91 13.65
C GLN A 248 -16.43 5.63 12.84
N PRO A 249 -16.86 5.72 11.57
CA PRO A 249 -17.17 4.50 10.81
C PRO A 249 -15.92 3.65 10.55
N LEU A 250 -14.75 4.24 10.31
CA LEU A 250 -13.51 3.46 10.18
C LEU A 250 -13.09 2.82 11.50
N THR A 251 -13.23 3.50 12.64
CA THR A 251 -12.91 2.92 13.95
C THR A 251 -13.78 1.71 14.23
N VAL A 252 -15.09 1.79 13.96
CA VAL A 252 -16.00 0.65 14.10
C VAL A 252 -15.61 -0.47 13.14
N LEU A 253 -15.36 -0.15 11.86
CA LEU A 253 -14.99 -1.13 10.85
C LEU A 253 -13.70 -1.86 11.21
N VAL A 254 -12.64 -1.13 11.55
CA VAL A 254 -11.34 -1.69 11.96
C VAL A 254 -11.48 -2.48 13.26
N GLY A 255 -12.27 -1.97 14.22
CA GLY A 255 -12.57 -2.65 15.47
C GLY A 255 -13.22 -4.01 15.23
N VAL A 256 -14.30 -4.05 14.45
CA VAL A 256 -15.00 -5.29 14.08
C VAL A 256 -14.07 -6.24 13.32
N LEU A 257 -13.29 -5.74 12.35
CA LEU A 257 -12.37 -6.56 11.58
C LEU A 257 -11.30 -7.21 12.46
N ASN A 258 -10.75 -6.49 13.44
CA ASN A 258 -9.74 -7.01 14.37
C ASN A 258 -10.32 -8.04 15.36
N VAL A 259 -11.55 -7.83 15.84
CA VAL A 259 -12.25 -8.82 16.68
C VAL A 259 -12.57 -10.07 15.87
N ALA A 260 -13.08 -9.92 14.64
CA ALA A 260 -13.41 -11.04 13.76
C ALA A 260 -12.16 -11.86 13.38
N SER A 261 -11.09 -11.19 12.97
CA SER A 261 -9.83 -11.85 12.58
C SER A 261 -9.19 -12.61 13.74
N GLY A 262 -9.12 -12.01 14.93
CA GLY A 262 -8.59 -12.67 16.12
C GLY A 262 -9.48 -13.84 16.58
N SER A 263 -10.80 -13.69 16.52
CA SER A 263 -11.76 -14.76 16.88
C SER A 263 -11.66 -15.97 15.94
N ILE A 264 -11.58 -15.72 14.63
CA ILE A 264 -11.38 -16.78 13.62
C ILE A 264 -10.01 -17.43 13.76
N GLY A 265 -8.97 -16.64 14.07
CA GLY A 265 -7.64 -17.14 14.37
C GLY A 265 -7.65 -18.12 15.54
N LEU A 266 -8.31 -17.76 16.65
CA LEU A 266 -8.48 -18.64 17.82
C LEU A 266 -9.32 -19.89 17.49
N ALA A 267 -10.39 -19.75 16.71
CA ALA A 267 -11.25 -20.86 16.31
C ALA A 267 -10.47 -21.90 15.47
N LYS A 268 -9.69 -21.44 14.47
CA LYS A 268 -8.82 -22.31 13.66
C LYS A 268 -7.78 -23.03 14.51
N MET A 269 -7.21 -22.32 15.48
CA MET A 269 -6.18 -22.85 16.37
C MET A 269 -6.74 -23.92 17.34
N ARG A 270 -7.97 -23.72 17.85
CA ARG A 270 -8.70 -24.75 18.62
C ARG A 270 -9.05 -25.95 17.75
N ALA A 271 -9.54 -25.73 16.53
CA ALA A 271 -9.87 -26.81 15.60
C ALA A 271 -8.63 -27.64 15.23
N GLN A 272 -7.49 -27.00 14.98
CA GLN A 272 -6.22 -27.68 14.69
C GLN A 272 -5.68 -28.45 15.90
N ARG A 273 -5.86 -27.94 17.12
CA ARG A 273 -5.52 -28.65 18.36
C ARG A 273 -6.43 -29.85 18.60
N SER A 274 -7.74 -29.72 18.30
CA SER A 274 -8.73 -30.80 18.43
C SER A 274 -8.56 -31.90 17.38
N ARG A 275 -8.05 -31.58 16.18
CA ARG A 275 -7.78 -32.54 15.10
C ARG A 275 -6.45 -33.29 15.26
N ARG A 276 -5.62 -32.96 16.26
CA ARG A 276 -4.43 -33.76 16.58
C ARG A 276 -4.87 -35.01 17.32
N THR A 277 -4.88 -36.14 16.61
CA THR A 277 -5.06 -37.48 17.19
C THR A 277 -3.88 -37.82 18.11
N ASP A 278 -4.14 -38.60 19.17
CA ASP A 278 -3.21 -38.92 20.26
C ASP A 278 -1.87 -39.54 19.79
N GLU A 279 -1.81 -40.12 18.58
CA GLU A 279 -0.58 -40.66 17.97
C GLU A 279 0.41 -39.61 17.42
N GLN A 280 -0.02 -38.37 17.14
CA GLN A 280 0.84 -37.30 16.61
C GLN A 280 1.47 -36.42 17.71
N ARG A 281 1.38 -36.87 18.97
CA ARG A 281 1.95 -36.23 20.16
C ARG A 281 3.47 -36.44 20.26
N LYS A 282 4.20 -36.36 19.14
CA LYS A 282 5.67 -36.20 19.16
C LYS A 282 6.01 -34.85 19.80
N PRO A 283 7.14 -34.73 20.53
CA PRO A 283 7.53 -33.48 21.16
C PRO A 283 7.58 -32.41 20.06
N ALA A 284 6.68 -31.43 20.15
CA ALA A 284 6.61 -30.37 19.18
C ALA A 284 7.97 -29.66 19.18
N LEU A 285 8.62 -29.59 18.02
CA LEU A 285 9.85 -28.83 17.83
C LEU A 285 9.70 -27.48 18.55
N PRO A 286 10.68 -27.01 19.36
CA PRO A 286 10.53 -25.81 20.18
C PRO A 286 10.10 -24.57 19.37
N ILE A 287 10.41 -24.54 18.07
CA ILE A 287 9.98 -23.53 17.10
C ILE A 287 8.45 -23.51 16.94
N LEU A 288 7.79 -24.67 16.87
CA LEU A 288 6.35 -24.76 16.68
C LEU A 288 5.58 -24.29 17.92
N VAL A 289 6.11 -24.54 19.12
CA VAL A 289 5.54 -24.03 20.38
C VAL A 289 5.66 -22.52 20.45
N ARG A 290 6.82 -21.96 20.05
CA ARG A 290 7.02 -20.50 19.97
C ARG A 290 6.09 -19.85 18.95
N LEU A 291 5.92 -20.45 17.77
CA LEU A 291 4.97 -19.97 16.76
C LEU A 291 3.53 -20.03 17.25
N PHE A 292 3.14 -21.11 17.93
CA PHE A 292 1.81 -21.26 18.50
C PHE A 292 1.53 -20.23 19.60
N ALA A 293 2.51 -19.98 20.49
CA ALA A 293 2.42 -18.95 21.51
C ALA A 293 2.31 -17.55 20.88
N ALA A 294 3.16 -17.23 19.89
CA ALA A 294 3.10 -15.97 19.17
C ALA A 294 1.74 -15.77 18.47
N GLN A 295 1.21 -16.80 17.80
CA GLN A 295 -0.09 -16.75 17.15
C GLN A 295 -1.23 -16.55 18.18
N LEU A 296 -1.14 -17.18 19.35
CA LEU A 296 -2.09 -16.97 20.45
C LEU A 296 -2.09 -15.50 20.87
N THR A 297 -0.90 -14.97 21.15
CA THR A 297 -0.70 -13.61 21.63
C THR A 297 -1.21 -12.60 20.60
N LEU A 298 -0.88 -12.78 19.32
CA LEU A 298 -1.32 -11.91 18.24
C LEU A 298 -2.85 -11.90 18.09
N ASN A 299 -3.51 -13.06 18.15
CA ASN A 299 -4.98 -13.13 18.05
C ASN A 299 -5.67 -12.46 19.26
N PHE A 300 -5.15 -12.66 20.47
CA PHE A 300 -5.65 -11.97 21.66
C PHE A 300 -5.43 -10.46 21.57
N LEU A 301 -4.25 -10.03 21.13
CA LEU A 301 -3.94 -8.62 20.99
C LEU A 301 -4.84 -7.94 19.94
N ALA A 302 -5.14 -8.64 18.83
CA ALA A 302 -6.08 -8.18 17.83
C ALA A 302 -7.50 -7.99 18.40
N ILE A 303 -8.00 -8.97 19.17
CA ILE A 303 -9.31 -8.85 19.85
C ILE A 303 -9.29 -7.68 20.83
N LEU A 304 -8.27 -7.56 21.67
CA LEU A 304 -8.17 -6.51 22.67
C LEU A 304 -8.13 -5.12 22.03
N PHE A 305 -7.32 -4.96 20.99
CA PHE A 305 -7.24 -3.73 20.20
C PHE A 305 -8.58 -3.39 19.53
N GLY A 306 -9.26 -4.40 18.97
CA GLY A 306 -10.58 -4.21 18.36
C GLY A 306 -11.68 -3.83 19.36
N VAL A 307 -11.70 -4.46 20.54
CA VAL A 307 -12.63 -4.12 21.63
C VAL A 307 -12.35 -2.71 22.16
N SER A 308 -11.08 -2.35 22.33
CA SER A 308 -10.68 -1.00 22.76
C SER A 308 -11.13 0.09 21.79
N MET A 309 -11.28 -0.22 20.50
CA MET A 309 -11.81 0.70 19.50
C MET A 309 -13.34 0.80 19.52
N LEU A 310 -14.03 -0.27 19.91
CA LEU A 310 -15.50 -0.36 19.92
C LEU A 310 -16.12 0.20 21.21
N VAL A 311 -15.40 0.15 22.32
CA VAL A 311 -15.87 0.64 23.63
C VAL A 311 -14.98 1.81 24.08
N PRO A 312 -15.37 3.06 23.79
CA PRO A 312 -14.65 4.22 24.32
C PRO A 312 -14.70 4.21 25.85
N GLY A 313 -13.53 4.16 26.51
CA GLY A 313 -13.39 4.17 27.97
C GLY A 313 -12.79 2.90 28.61
N LEU A 314 -12.61 1.82 27.84
CA LEU A 314 -12.01 0.55 28.35
C LEU A 314 -10.48 0.62 28.46
N VAL A 315 -9.85 1.53 27.72
CA VAL A 315 -8.45 1.91 27.82
C VAL A 315 -8.41 3.43 27.88
N HIS A 316 -8.03 3.99 29.04
CA HIS A 316 -7.77 5.41 29.19
C HIS A 316 -6.38 5.69 28.60
N GLY A 317 -6.30 6.43 27.49
CA GLY A 317 -5.06 6.80 26.82
C GLY A 317 -5.30 7.61 25.57
#